data_AF-A0A7V9CSL4-F1
#
_entry.id   AF-A0A7V9CSL4-F1
#
_cell.length_a   1.000
_cell.length_b   1.000
_cell.length_c   1.000
_cell.angle_alpha   90.00
_cell.angle_beta   90.00
_cell.angle_gamma   90.00
#
_symmetry.space_group_name_H-M   'P 1'
#
loop_
_entity.id
_entity.type
_entity.pdbx_description
1 polymer ?
#
loop_
_entity_poly.entity_id
_entity_poly.type
_entity_poly.pdbx_seq_one_letter_code
_entity_poly.pdbx_strand_id
1 'polypeptide(L)'
;MTRSVPLAVLVAAAALVSAAPAAGAVPPAIIAFPSPRVPLSVEPPLMGSPASFPVRFLGHITSAQRIRVAVDETGRPTAVIDTLRLTLRGSGDYALSIPAPVLDVRPGLGTQSDPGIRRGSIVWLGFSPGRRVLVADAVLDVRKAGPVLPVRTSLEATVDGRPLTGRERRSGSLDLRLAVRNATSVRALAFAAQADPLALADGLDRIRRAIRAGRDAPEIPIRVRGRVRARSVQAEAALEVEGELSFASGRTRGLRVEGASVVRTDGRLRIRFSRRLGDGHPLALEVRATGEALRLPPPTLRLRVTPTLRLESLDPPGASTWRGAVRAGLVERPGTRLIDVGVAAFLRLARVNQYRNFIGNPDPGVPIPANEAVFEYETTASVAPGPAPAPEPSGLGLLATVALAAGAGLAGAALLVAWAHS
;
A
#
# COMPACT_ATOMS: atom_id res chain seq x y z
N MET A 1 -12.50 1.58 -23.67
CA MET A 1 -13.18 0.32 -23.30
C MET A 1 -12.25 -0.84 -23.66
N THR A 2 -11.41 -1.25 -22.73
CA THR A 2 -10.46 -2.35 -22.94
C THR A 2 -10.62 -3.30 -21.76
N ARG A 3 -11.01 -4.54 -22.09
CA ARG A 3 -11.26 -5.63 -21.15
C ARG A 3 -9.92 -6.04 -20.53
N SER A 4 -9.79 -5.83 -19.23
CA SER A 4 -8.71 -6.37 -18.40
C SER A 4 -8.88 -7.88 -18.31
N VAL A 5 -7.93 -8.64 -18.84
CA VAL A 5 -7.80 -10.08 -18.57
C VAL A 5 -7.16 -10.21 -17.19
N PRO A 6 -7.82 -10.80 -16.18
CA PRO A 6 -7.18 -11.06 -14.90
C PRO A 6 -6.28 -12.29 -15.06
N LEU A 7 -4.97 -12.08 -14.95
CA LEU A 7 -4.01 -13.16 -14.73
C LEU A 7 -4.20 -13.64 -13.28
N ALA A 8 -5.05 -14.63 -13.08
CA ALA A 8 -5.24 -15.28 -11.80
C ALA A 8 -3.95 -16.02 -11.41
N VAL A 9 -3.24 -15.54 -10.39
CA VAL A 9 -2.20 -16.33 -9.71
C VAL A 9 -2.93 -17.44 -8.96
N LEU A 10 -2.91 -18.62 -9.56
CA LEU A 10 -3.48 -19.85 -9.04
C LEU A 10 -2.59 -20.34 -7.89
N VAL A 11 -2.97 -20.03 -6.64
CA VAL A 11 -2.46 -20.79 -5.49
C VAL A 11 -3.16 -22.14 -5.55
N ALA A 12 -2.40 -23.18 -5.90
CA ALA A 12 -2.88 -24.55 -5.97
C ALA A 12 -3.29 -25.04 -4.57
N ALA A 13 -4.55 -24.84 -4.21
CA ALA A 13 -5.22 -25.62 -3.18
C ALA A 13 -5.76 -26.88 -3.87
N ALA A 14 -5.11 -28.02 -3.64
CA ALA A 14 -5.56 -29.32 -4.15
C ALA A 14 -7.01 -29.59 -3.69
N ALA A 15 -7.93 -29.69 -4.65
CA ALA A 15 -9.32 -30.05 -4.41
C ALA A 15 -9.47 -31.57 -4.32
N LEU A 16 -10.14 -32.02 -3.26
CA LEU A 16 -10.42 -33.42 -2.96
C LEU A 16 -11.31 -34.09 -4.03
N VAL A 17 -10.98 -35.34 -4.34
CA VAL A 17 -11.84 -36.34 -4.97
C VAL A 17 -13.08 -36.56 -4.09
N SER A 18 -14.26 -36.42 -4.69
CA SER A 18 -15.55 -36.71 -4.07
C SER A 18 -15.86 -38.21 -4.12
N ALA A 19 -15.45 -38.92 -3.08
CA ALA A 19 -16.03 -40.21 -2.69
C ALA A 19 -16.77 -40.01 -1.37
N ALA A 20 -18.02 -40.46 -1.28
CA ALA A 20 -18.83 -40.36 -0.06
C ALA A 20 -18.15 -41.15 1.09
N PRO A 21 -17.78 -40.53 2.22
CA PRO A 21 -17.18 -41.29 3.30
C PRO A 21 -18.28 -41.83 4.22
N ALA A 22 -18.19 -43.12 4.53
CA ALA A 22 -18.65 -43.65 5.81
C ALA A 22 -18.12 -42.76 6.96
N ALA A 23 -18.83 -42.72 8.09
CA ALA A 23 -18.48 -41.93 9.27
C ALA A 23 -17.13 -42.35 9.90
N GLY A 24 -16.03 -42.06 9.22
CA GLY A 24 -14.67 -42.18 9.70
C GLY A 24 -14.23 -40.84 10.27
N ALA A 25 -13.54 -40.88 11.42
CA ALA A 25 -12.92 -39.70 12.01
C ALA A 25 -12.00 -39.05 10.97
N VAL A 26 -12.34 -37.85 10.51
CA VAL A 26 -11.49 -37.07 9.60
C VAL A 26 -10.18 -36.78 10.34
N PRO A 27 -9.02 -37.22 9.83
CA PRO A 27 -7.75 -36.98 10.49
C PRO A 27 -7.52 -35.47 10.67
N PRO A 28 -6.92 -35.04 11.79
CA PRO A 28 -6.66 -33.62 12.03
C PRO A 28 -5.78 -33.06 10.92
N ALA A 29 -6.26 -32.02 10.24
CA ALA A 29 -5.48 -31.32 9.23
C ALA A 29 -4.50 -30.35 9.90
N ILE A 30 -3.32 -30.19 9.31
CA ILE A 30 -2.34 -29.16 9.69
C ILE A 30 -2.43 -28.06 8.65
N ILE A 31 -2.70 -26.83 9.10
CA ILE A 31 -2.72 -25.64 8.25
C ILE A 31 -1.79 -24.57 8.83
N ALA A 32 -1.29 -23.67 8.00
CA ALA A 32 -0.54 -22.51 8.45
C ALA A 32 -1.40 -21.24 8.35
N PHE A 33 -1.07 -20.23 9.14
CA PHE A 33 -1.58 -18.89 8.88
C PHE A 33 -1.10 -18.38 7.52
N PRO A 34 -1.83 -17.43 6.88
CA PRO A 34 -1.34 -16.77 5.69
C PRO A 34 0.05 -16.16 5.92
N SER A 35 0.95 -16.28 4.94
CA SER A 35 2.27 -15.68 5.07
C SER A 35 2.17 -14.15 4.97
N PRO A 36 2.81 -13.39 5.88
CA PRO A 36 2.83 -11.93 5.82
C PRO A 36 3.75 -11.41 4.71
N ARG A 37 4.44 -12.31 4.00
CA ARG A 37 5.30 -11.99 2.86
C ARG A 37 4.57 -12.03 1.52
N VAL A 38 3.42 -12.70 1.46
CA VAL A 38 2.66 -12.85 0.21
C VAL A 38 1.79 -11.59 0.02
N PRO A 39 1.99 -10.83 -1.08
CA PRO A 39 1.15 -9.68 -1.39
C PRO A 39 -0.32 -10.08 -1.51
N LEU A 40 -1.23 -9.27 -0.94
CA LEU A 40 -2.67 -9.53 -1.00
C LEU A 40 -3.36 -8.94 -2.24
N SER A 41 -2.61 -8.18 -3.03
CA SER A 41 -3.06 -7.56 -4.27
C SER A 41 -1.88 -7.37 -5.21
N VAL A 42 -2.18 -7.10 -6.48
CA VAL A 42 -1.17 -6.79 -7.50
C VAL A 42 -0.42 -5.47 -7.23
N GLU A 43 -1.00 -4.57 -6.43
CA GLU A 43 -0.40 -3.27 -6.08
C GLU A 43 -0.78 -2.82 -4.64
N PRO A 44 0.12 -2.24 -3.84
CA PRO A 44 1.59 -2.29 -3.94
C PRO A 44 2.18 -3.69 -3.59
N PRO A 45 3.49 -3.97 -3.81
CA PRO A 45 4.46 -3.12 -4.50
C PRO A 45 4.01 -2.76 -5.91
N LEU A 46 4.34 -1.55 -6.38
CA LEU A 46 4.05 -1.08 -7.73
C LEU A 46 4.89 -1.85 -8.76
N MET A 47 4.62 -3.13 -8.93
CA MET A 47 5.42 -4.01 -9.76
C MET A 47 5.13 -3.74 -11.25
N GLY A 48 6.05 -3.05 -11.91
CA GLY A 48 6.28 -3.21 -13.34
C GLY A 48 6.91 -4.56 -13.70
N SER A 49 7.13 -4.82 -14.99
CA SER A 49 7.94 -5.97 -15.42
C SER A 49 9.41 -5.70 -15.09
N PRO A 50 10.05 -6.44 -14.16
CA PRO A 50 11.43 -6.17 -13.79
C PRO A 50 12.35 -6.38 -14.99
N ALA A 51 13.41 -5.59 -15.09
CA ALA A 51 14.49 -5.90 -16.01
C ALA A 51 15.17 -7.20 -15.54
N SER A 52 15.27 -8.18 -16.43
CA SER A 52 16.05 -9.40 -16.14
C SER A 52 17.54 -9.08 -16.18
N PHE A 53 18.25 -9.44 -15.12
CA PHE A 53 19.70 -9.38 -15.03
C PHE A 53 20.27 -10.77 -14.74
N PRO A 54 21.40 -11.14 -15.37
CA PRO A 54 22.06 -12.42 -15.12
C PRO A 54 22.78 -12.47 -13.77
N VAL A 55 23.16 -11.31 -13.21
CA VAL A 55 23.85 -11.20 -11.93
C VAL A 55 22.85 -11.00 -10.80
N ARG A 56 22.93 -11.83 -9.76
CA ARG A 56 22.19 -11.65 -8.51
C ARG A 56 23.15 -11.29 -7.40
N PHE A 57 22.83 -10.26 -6.63
CA PHE A 57 23.57 -9.95 -5.42
C PHE A 57 23.23 -10.99 -4.34
N LEU A 58 24.26 -11.62 -3.75
CA LEU A 58 24.10 -12.68 -2.74
C LEU A 58 24.08 -12.14 -1.29
N GLY A 59 24.24 -10.83 -1.12
CA GLY A 59 24.17 -10.17 0.19
C GLY A 59 22.75 -9.72 0.55
N HIS A 60 22.64 -9.00 1.67
CA HIS A 60 21.37 -8.46 2.17
C HIS A 60 21.11 -7.04 1.67
N ILE A 61 19.85 -6.73 1.36
CA ILE A 61 19.44 -5.40 0.91
C ILE A 61 18.32 -4.86 1.81
N THR A 62 18.62 -3.85 2.61
CA THR A 62 17.58 -3.12 3.37
C THR A 62 17.11 -1.91 2.58
N SER A 63 15.82 -1.56 2.66
CA SER A 63 15.26 -0.42 1.94
C SER A 63 14.60 0.59 2.88
N ALA A 64 14.79 1.87 2.58
CA ALA A 64 14.06 2.97 3.20
C ALA A 64 13.53 3.89 2.09
N GLN A 65 12.23 4.17 2.12
CA GLN A 65 11.51 4.96 1.12
C GLN A 65 10.89 6.20 1.78
N ARG A 66 11.00 7.33 1.10
CA ARG A 66 10.29 8.56 1.45
C ARG A 66 9.52 9.03 0.24
N ILE A 67 8.21 8.77 0.26
CA ILE A 67 7.30 9.05 -0.83
C ILE A 67 6.67 10.42 -0.59
N ARG A 68 7.12 11.43 -1.33
CA ARG A 68 6.53 12.77 -1.34
C ARG A 68 5.41 12.84 -2.36
N VAL A 69 4.23 13.23 -1.91
CA VAL A 69 3.01 13.37 -2.70
C VAL A 69 2.64 14.84 -2.72
N ALA A 70 2.80 15.48 -3.88
CA ALA A 70 2.23 16.79 -4.08
C ALA A 70 0.70 16.64 -4.21
N VAL A 71 -0.07 17.44 -3.48
CA VAL A 71 -1.52 17.51 -3.61
C VAL A 71 -1.98 18.91 -4.00
N ASP A 72 -3.09 19.00 -4.71
CA ASP A 72 -3.75 20.28 -4.97
C ASP A 72 -4.52 20.79 -3.72
N GLU A 73 -5.18 21.94 -3.87
CA GLU A 73 -5.99 22.57 -2.82
C GLU A 73 -7.21 21.74 -2.38
N THR A 74 -7.62 20.74 -3.19
CA THR A 74 -8.69 19.79 -2.84
C THR A 74 -8.17 18.52 -2.19
N GLY A 75 -6.85 18.37 -2.10
CA GLY A 75 -6.19 17.17 -1.57
C GLY A 75 -6.00 16.06 -2.62
N ARG A 76 -6.15 16.32 -3.92
CA ARG A 76 -5.90 15.31 -4.96
C ARG A 76 -4.40 15.25 -5.32
N PRO A 77 -3.80 14.06 -5.46
CA PRO A 77 -2.39 13.92 -5.87
C PRO A 77 -2.13 14.50 -7.27
N THR A 78 -1.09 15.33 -7.39
CA THR A 78 -0.64 15.94 -8.66
C THR A 78 0.75 15.46 -9.08
N ALA A 79 1.59 15.04 -8.13
CA ALA A 79 2.88 14.41 -8.39
C ALA A 79 3.26 13.43 -7.27
N VAL A 80 4.05 12.41 -7.60
CA VAL A 80 4.58 11.45 -6.63
C VAL A 80 6.08 11.28 -6.90
N ILE A 81 6.90 11.55 -5.89
CA ILE A 81 8.36 11.40 -5.93
C ILE A 81 8.76 10.46 -4.80
N ASP A 82 9.47 9.38 -5.11
CA ASP A 82 10.01 8.47 -4.11
C ASP A 82 11.53 8.64 -3.99
N THR A 83 11.99 9.01 -2.81
CA THR A 83 13.41 8.92 -2.45
C THR A 83 13.67 7.53 -1.88
N LEU A 84 14.22 6.65 -2.72
CA LEU A 84 14.60 5.29 -2.35
C LEU A 84 16.05 5.24 -1.91
N ARG A 85 16.30 4.67 -0.73
CA ARG A 85 17.64 4.33 -0.22
C ARG A 85 17.76 2.84 -0.01
N LEU A 86 18.69 2.21 -0.72
CA LEU A 86 19.11 0.84 -0.46
C LEU A 86 20.45 0.81 0.27
N THR A 87 20.56 -0.10 1.25
CA THR A 87 21.85 -0.43 1.86
C THR A 87 22.16 -1.89 1.60
N LEU A 88 23.17 -2.13 0.77
CA LEU A 88 23.72 -3.45 0.46
C LEU A 88 24.72 -3.81 1.54
N ARG A 89 24.62 -5.04 2.05
CA ARG A 89 25.60 -5.65 2.96
C ARG A 89 26.04 -7.00 2.39
N GLY A 90 27.34 -7.21 2.27
CA GLY A 90 27.94 -8.32 1.55
C GLY A 90 28.83 -7.82 0.42
N SER A 91 29.78 -8.67 0.03
CA SER A 91 30.73 -8.38 -1.04
C SER A 91 30.32 -9.08 -2.34
N GLY A 92 30.56 -8.45 -3.48
CA GLY A 92 30.30 -9.03 -4.79
C GLY A 92 29.59 -8.08 -5.75
N ASP A 93 29.45 -8.54 -7.00
CA ASP A 93 28.74 -7.83 -8.05
C ASP A 93 27.23 -7.77 -7.75
N TYR A 94 26.59 -6.67 -8.15
CA TYR A 94 25.15 -6.50 -8.08
C TYR A 94 24.61 -5.98 -9.42
N ALA A 95 23.45 -6.49 -9.78
CA ALA A 95 22.58 -5.95 -10.81
C ALA A 95 21.16 -5.91 -10.25
N LEU A 96 20.71 -4.71 -9.88
CA LEU A 96 19.42 -4.51 -9.23
C LEU A 96 18.43 -3.94 -10.23
N SER A 97 17.24 -4.55 -10.31
CA SER A 97 16.08 -3.97 -10.98
C SER A 97 14.98 -3.77 -9.97
N ILE A 98 14.48 -2.54 -9.87
CA ILE A 98 13.35 -2.20 -9.01
C ILE A 98 12.20 -1.77 -9.88
N PRO A 99 11.19 -2.63 -10.03
CA PRO A 99 10.07 -2.36 -10.91
C PRO A 99 9.18 -1.28 -10.29
N ALA A 100 8.96 -0.19 -11.03
CA ALA A 100 8.13 0.93 -10.56
C ALA A 100 7.68 1.79 -11.75
N PRO A 101 6.52 2.48 -11.70
CA PRO A 101 6.04 3.33 -12.79
C PRO A 101 6.84 4.64 -12.89
N VAL A 102 8.16 4.55 -13.06
CA VAL A 102 9.11 5.66 -13.06
C VAL A 102 9.07 6.38 -14.40
N LEU A 103 9.04 7.71 -14.34
CA LEU A 103 9.18 8.63 -15.47
C LEU A 103 10.59 9.22 -15.56
N ASP A 104 11.19 9.55 -14.42
CA ASP A 104 12.56 10.10 -14.30
C ASP A 104 13.21 9.57 -13.03
N VAL A 105 14.54 9.43 -13.03
CA VAL A 105 15.34 8.98 -11.90
C VAL A 105 16.63 9.78 -11.85
N ARG A 106 16.96 10.30 -10.66
CA ARG A 106 18.19 11.06 -10.42
C ARG A 106 18.99 10.45 -9.28
N PRO A 107 20.33 10.58 -9.29
CA PRO A 107 21.16 10.25 -8.14
C PRO A 107 20.69 11.02 -6.90
N GLY A 108 20.33 10.29 -5.85
CA GLY A 108 19.97 10.90 -4.56
C GLY A 108 21.20 11.22 -3.72
N LEU A 109 21.03 12.09 -2.72
CA LEU A 109 22.13 12.53 -1.85
C LEU A 109 22.82 11.35 -1.16
N GLY A 110 24.15 11.27 -1.32
CA GLY A 110 24.99 10.25 -0.70
C GLY A 110 24.92 8.87 -1.37
N THR A 111 24.36 8.78 -2.59
CA THR A 111 24.49 7.55 -3.38
C THR A 111 25.95 7.28 -3.75
N GLN A 112 26.33 6.01 -3.72
CA GLN A 112 27.67 5.56 -4.12
C GLN A 112 27.67 4.95 -5.53
N SER A 113 26.54 4.92 -6.22
CA SER A 113 26.42 4.51 -7.62
C SER A 113 25.19 5.20 -8.23
N ASP A 114 25.38 5.75 -9.42
CA ASP A 114 24.30 6.46 -10.09
C ASP A 114 23.21 5.47 -10.54
N PRO A 115 21.94 5.79 -10.26
CA PRO A 115 20.84 5.00 -10.76
C PRO A 115 20.63 5.26 -12.26
N GLY A 116 20.21 4.23 -12.98
CA GLY A 116 19.67 4.34 -14.33
C GLY A 116 18.16 4.11 -14.36
N ILE A 117 17.56 4.41 -15.51
CA ILE A 117 16.17 4.05 -15.82
C ILE A 117 16.15 3.08 -17.00
N ARG A 118 15.38 1.98 -16.88
CA ARG A 118 15.18 1.03 -17.98
C ARG A 118 13.78 0.42 -17.93
N ARG A 119 12.99 0.62 -19.00
CA ARG A 119 11.61 0.07 -19.14
C ARG A 119 10.69 0.40 -17.95
N GLY A 120 10.79 1.61 -17.38
CA GLY A 120 10.05 1.96 -16.16
C GLY A 120 10.53 1.11 -14.98
N SER A 121 11.83 1.12 -14.72
CA SER A 121 12.42 0.48 -13.54
C SER A 121 13.68 1.24 -13.17
N ILE A 122 13.96 1.34 -11.87
CA ILE A 122 15.22 1.87 -11.37
C ILE A 122 16.25 0.74 -11.48
N VAL A 123 17.41 1.02 -12.06
CA VAL A 123 18.47 0.04 -12.23
C VAL A 123 19.79 0.51 -11.65
N TRP A 124 20.52 -0.42 -11.04
CA TRP A 124 21.90 -0.21 -10.57
C TRP A 124 22.77 -1.39 -10.96
N LEU A 125 24.01 -1.09 -11.36
CA LEU A 125 25.03 -2.07 -11.72
C LEU A 125 26.36 -1.69 -11.05
N GLY A 126 27.06 -2.66 -10.47
CA GLY A 126 28.38 -2.43 -9.90
C GLY A 126 28.83 -3.50 -8.92
N PHE A 127 29.80 -3.17 -8.08
CA PHE A 127 30.39 -4.07 -7.09
C PHE A 127 30.27 -3.52 -5.66
N SER A 128 29.84 -4.32 -4.69
CA SER A 128 29.86 -3.96 -3.28
C SER A 128 31.15 -4.48 -2.62
N PRO A 129 31.98 -3.65 -1.97
CA PRO A 129 33.16 -4.10 -1.23
C PRO A 129 32.83 -4.57 0.20
N GLY A 130 31.59 -4.99 0.45
CA GLY A 130 31.09 -5.39 1.77
C GLY A 130 29.93 -4.53 2.26
N ARG A 131 29.92 -3.23 1.92
CA ARG A 131 28.78 -2.34 2.15
C ARG A 131 28.68 -1.29 1.04
N ARG A 132 27.47 -1.06 0.53
CA ARG A 132 27.20 0.03 -0.41
C ARG A 132 25.85 0.69 -0.14
N VAL A 133 25.77 2.00 -0.32
CA VAL A 133 24.55 2.80 -0.22
C VAL A 133 24.17 3.28 -1.61
N LEU A 134 22.96 2.96 -2.03
CA LEU A 134 22.39 3.38 -3.31
C LEU A 134 21.19 4.26 -3.02
N VAL A 135 21.11 5.43 -3.65
CA VAL A 135 20.00 6.38 -3.46
C VAL A 135 19.51 6.88 -4.81
N ALA A 136 18.20 6.85 -5.01
CA ALA A 136 17.53 7.42 -6.18
C ALA A 136 16.39 8.32 -5.74
N ASP A 137 16.26 9.47 -6.40
CA ASP A 137 15.04 10.27 -6.40
C ASP A 137 14.27 9.93 -7.68
N ALA A 138 13.19 9.17 -7.53
CA ALA A 138 12.37 8.65 -8.63
C ALA A 138 11.07 9.44 -8.76
N VAL A 139 10.82 10.03 -9.92
CA VAL A 139 9.53 10.64 -10.28
C VAL A 139 8.63 9.54 -10.81
N LEU A 140 7.48 9.31 -10.18
CA LEU A 140 6.52 8.27 -10.55
C LEU A 140 5.38 8.84 -11.41
N ASP A 141 4.83 8.03 -12.32
CA ASP A 141 3.61 8.36 -13.05
C ASP A 141 2.44 8.41 -12.06
N VAL A 142 1.98 9.64 -11.76
CA VAL A 142 0.89 9.90 -10.80
C VAL A 142 -0.40 9.17 -11.16
N ARG A 143 -0.65 8.88 -12.45
CA ARG A 143 -1.85 8.13 -12.88
C ARG A 143 -1.80 6.67 -12.47
N LYS A 144 -0.59 6.11 -12.30
CA LYS A 144 -0.36 4.74 -11.83
C LYS A 144 -0.15 4.69 -10.31
N ALA A 145 0.66 5.59 -9.77
CA ALA A 145 0.98 5.61 -8.34
C ALA A 145 -0.15 6.20 -7.47
N GLY A 146 -0.85 7.23 -7.94
CA GLY A 146 -1.90 7.92 -7.20
C GLY A 146 -3.03 7.00 -6.71
N PRO A 147 -3.60 6.12 -7.56
CA PRO A 147 -4.62 5.16 -7.17
C PRO A 147 -4.21 4.13 -6.12
N VAL A 148 -2.92 3.97 -5.81
CA VAL A 148 -2.46 2.99 -4.83
C VAL A 148 -1.82 3.61 -3.59
N LEU A 149 -1.77 4.95 -3.51
CA LEU A 149 -1.33 5.67 -2.31
C LEU A 149 -2.16 5.24 -1.08
N PRO A 150 -1.53 5.18 0.12
CA PRO A 150 -2.15 4.57 1.29
C PRO A 150 -3.35 5.34 1.85
N VAL A 151 -3.47 6.64 1.53
CA VAL A 151 -4.63 7.45 1.94
C VAL A 151 -5.24 8.20 0.77
N ARG A 152 -6.51 8.57 0.94
CA ARG A 152 -7.20 9.58 0.15
C ARG A 152 -7.48 10.79 1.01
N THR A 153 -7.17 11.95 0.48
CA THR A 153 -7.40 13.25 1.11
C THR A 153 -8.47 14.00 0.35
N SER A 154 -9.34 14.70 1.07
CA SER A 154 -10.30 15.66 0.54
C SER A 154 -10.29 16.87 1.45
N LEU A 155 -10.03 18.04 0.87
CA LEU A 155 -9.96 19.31 1.58
C LEU A 155 -10.96 20.26 0.94
N GLU A 156 -11.89 20.74 1.74
CA GLU A 156 -12.88 21.73 1.37
C GLU A 156 -12.75 22.89 2.35
N ALA A 157 -12.63 24.10 1.83
CA ALA A 157 -12.62 25.30 2.65
C ALA A 157 -13.49 26.34 1.95
N THR A 158 -14.50 26.84 2.66
CA THR A 158 -15.44 27.83 2.13
C THR A 158 -15.53 29.03 3.05
N VAL A 159 -15.76 30.21 2.47
CA VAL A 159 -16.12 31.44 3.20
C VAL A 159 -17.42 31.96 2.61
N ASP A 160 -18.45 32.08 3.45
CA ASP A 160 -19.83 32.39 3.06
C ASP A 160 -20.36 31.45 1.96
N GLY A 161 -20.06 30.15 2.11
CA GLY A 161 -20.46 29.09 1.17
C GLY A 161 -19.70 29.08 -0.15
N ARG A 162 -18.74 30.00 -0.36
CA ARG A 162 -17.91 30.06 -1.56
C ARG A 162 -16.55 29.41 -1.32
N PRO A 163 -16.07 28.49 -2.17
CA PRO A 163 -14.75 27.87 -2.02
C PRO A 163 -13.62 28.91 -1.92
N LEU A 164 -12.62 28.61 -1.08
CA LEU A 164 -11.33 29.29 -1.03
C LEU A 164 -10.37 28.59 -2.00
N THR A 165 -10.06 29.24 -3.11
CA THR A 165 -9.20 28.69 -4.18
C THR A 165 -8.08 29.66 -4.58
N GLY A 166 -6.95 29.11 -5.01
CA GLY A 166 -5.83 29.88 -5.55
C GLY A 166 -5.20 30.86 -4.55
N ARG A 167 -5.07 32.13 -4.94
CA ARG A 167 -4.41 33.18 -4.15
C ARG A 167 -5.38 34.15 -3.49
N GLU A 168 -6.68 33.86 -3.56
CA GLU A 168 -7.70 34.77 -3.04
C GLU A 168 -7.69 34.82 -1.50
N ARG A 169 -8.25 35.90 -0.95
CA ARG A 169 -8.41 36.08 0.49
C ARG A 169 -9.83 36.53 0.76
N ARG A 170 -10.54 35.82 1.64
CA ARG A 170 -11.93 36.13 1.95
C ARG A 170 -12.13 36.36 3.45
N SER A 171 -13.13 37.16 3.76
CA SER A 171 -13.63 37.39 5.11
C SER A 171 -15.10 36.99 5.15
N GLY A 172 -15.57 36.44 6.26
CA GLY A 172 -16.92 35.92 6.39
C GLY A 172 -16.98 34.64 7.24
N SER A 173 -18.08 33.91 7.14
CA SER A 173 -18.26 32.63 7.85
C SER A 173 -17.45 31.53 7.20
N LEU A 174 -16.50 30.96 7.95
CA LEU A 174 -15.62 29.86 7.53
C LEU A 174 -16.29 28.50 7.83
N ASP A 175 -16.30 27.61 6.83
CA ASP A 175 -16.49 26.16 7.00
C ASP A 175 -15.33 25.45 6.28
N LEU A 176 -14.48 24.78 7.06
CA LEU A 176 -13.39 23.94 6.58
C LEU A 176 -13.62 22.49 6.98
N ARG A 177 -13.41 21.59 6.03
CA ARG A 177 -13.50 20.14 6.20
C ARG A 177 -12.30 19.46 5.55
N LEU A 178 -11.59 18.67 6.33
CA LEU A 178 -10.56 17.75 5.85
C LEU A 178 -11.00 16.32 6.16
N ALA A 179 -11.01 15.46 5.16
CA ALA A 179 -11.16 14.02 5.33
C ALA A 179 -9.89 13.30 4.88
N VAL A 180 -9.37 12.42 5.74
CA VAL A 180 -8.25 11.52 5.43
C VAL A 180 -8.76 10.08 5.59
N ARG A 181 -8.76 9.31 4.51
CA ARG A 181 -9.30 7.94 4.47
C ARG A 181 -8.22 6.94 4.14
N ASN A 182 -8.13 5.86 4.91
CA ASN A 182 -7.28 4.71 4.63
C ASN A 182 -7.77 4.01 3.35
N ALA A 183 -6.94 4.03 2.32
CA ALA A 183 -7.22 3.49 0.99
C ALA A 183 -6.60 2.10 0.75
N THR A 184 -6.06 1.50 1.81
CA THR A 184 -5.30 0.24 1.71
C THR A 184 -6.19 -1.01 1.80
N SER A 185 -7.50 -0.87 1.95
CA SER A 185 -8.35 -2.02 2.21
C SER A 185 -8.45 -2.96 1.00
N VAL A 186 -8.38 -4.27 1.26
CA VAL A 186 -8.48 -5.34 0.26
C VAL A 186 -9.27 -6.51 0.84
N ARG A 187 -9.96 -7.25 -0.03
CA ARG A 187 -10.53 -8.56 0.33
C ARG A 187 -9.54 -9.66 0.01
N ALA A 188 -9.18 -10.45 1.01
CA ALA A 188 -8.27 -11.58 0.86
C ALA A 188 -9.00 -12.89 1.14
N LEU A 189 -8.50 -13.98 0.53
CA LEU A 189 -8.92 -15.33 0.88
C LEU A 189 -8.34 -15.72 2.24
N ALA A 190 -9.19 -16.34 3.04
CA ALA A 190 -8.93 -16.75 4.40
C ALA A 190 -9.64 -18.08 4.65
N PHE A 191 -9.50 -18.59 5.87
CA PHE A 191 -10.23 -19.76 6.32
C PHE A 191 -10.88 -19.53 7.68
N ALA A 192 -11.86 -20.36 7.97
CA ALA A 192 -12.42 -20.58 9.30
C ALA A 192 -12.25 -22.06 9.64
N ALA A 193 -11.82 -22.34 10.86
CA ALA A 193 -11.65 -23.69 11.39
C ALA A 193 -11.75 -23.66 12.92
N GLN A 194 -11.88 -24.83 13.53
CA GLN A 194 -11.72 -24.98 14.98
C GLN A 194 -10.33 -25.52 15.28
N ALA A 195 -9.69 -25.06 16.35
CA ALA A 195 -8.45 -25.63 16.84
C ALA A 195 -8.37 -25.50 18.36
N ASP A 196 -7.35 -26.11 18.96
CA ASP A 196 -7.08 -26.00 20.39
C ASP A 196 -6.78 -24.53 20.77
N PRO A 197 -7.61 -23.90 21.63
CA PRO A 197 -7.43 -22.51 22.02
C PRO A 197 -6.08 -22.22 22.68
N LEU A 198 -5.53 -23.15 23.46
CA LEU A 198 -4.26 -22.91 24.17
C LEU A 198 -3.08 -22.96 23.21
N ALA A 199 -3.07 -23.91 22.27
CA ALA A 199 -2.03 -24.00 21.25
C ALA A 199 -2.05 -22.76 20.31
N LEU A 200 -3.23 -22.28 19.93
CA LEU A 200 -3.38 -21.04 19.17
C LEU A 200 -2.87 -19.83 19.94
N ALA A 201 -3.25 -19.71 21.21
CA ALA A 201 -2.83 -18.61 22.07
C ALA A 201 -1.30 -18.53 22.21
N ASP A 202 -0.62 -19.67 22.42
CA ASP A 202 0.84 -19.73 22.44
C ASP A 202 1.46 -19.26 21.12
N GLY A 203 0.83 -19.63 19.99
CA GLY A 203 1.19 -19.17 18.67
C GLY A 203 1.10 -17.64 18.54
N LEU A 204 -0.04 -17.06 18.89
CA LEU A 204 -0.25 -15.61 18.86
C LEU A 204 0.72 -14.86 19.77
N ASP A 205 1.03 -15.39 20.96
CA ASP A 205 2.05 -14.81 21.86
C ASP A 205 3.46 -14.87 21.26
N ARG A 206 3.82 -15.92 20.50
CA ARG A 206 5.09 -15.98 19.75
C ARG A 206 5.13 -14.94 18.64
N ILE A 207 4.06 -14.81 17.85
CA ILE A 207 3.95 -13.80 16.77
C ILE A 207 4.11 -12.40 17.33
N ARG A 208 3.31 -12.06 18.35
CA ARG A 208 3.33 -10.76 19.00
C ARG A 208 4.72 -10.42 19.54
N ARG A 209 5.41 -11.36 20.20
CA ARG A 209 6.78 -11.16 20.69
C ARG A 209 7.78 -10.96 19.55
N ALA A 210 7.68 -11.71 18.46
CA ALA A 210 8.57 -11.56 17.32
C ALA A 210 8.42 -10.18 16.67
N ILE A 211 7.19 -9.74 16.41
CA ILE A 211 6.89 -8.43 15.82
C ILE A 211 7.38 -7.29 16.73
N ARG A 212 7.10 -7.38 18.04
CA ARG A 212 7.57 -6.38 19.01
C ARG A 212 9.10 -6.30 19.10
N ALA A 213 9.78 -7.41 18.85
CA ALA A 213 11.23 -7.47 18.79
C ALA A 213 11.81 -7.08 17.42
N GLY A 214 11.00 -6.58 16.48
CA GLY A 214 11.47 -6.22 15.14
C GLY A 214 11.93 -7.43 14.32
N ARG A 215 11.33 -8.61 14.55
CA ARG A 215 11.58 -9.84 13.77
C ARG A 215 10.34 -10.23 12.97
N ASP A 216 10.53 -11.10 12.00
CA ASP A 216 9.42 -11.67 11.25
C ASP A 216 8.49 -12.49 12.14
N ALA A 217 7.19 -12.43 11.82
CA ALA A 217 6.22 -13.32 12.44
C ALA A 217 6.54 -14.76 12.02
N PRO A 218 6.77 -15.69 12.97
CA PRO A 218 7.05 -17.08 12.64
C PRO A 218 5.82 -17.73 12.03
N GLU A 219 6.04 -18.61 11.06
CA GLU A 219 5.00 -19.52 10.58
C GLU A 219 4.67 -20.52 11.69
N ILE A 220 3.39 -20.57 12.07
CA ILE A 220 2.93 -21.45 13.13
C ILE A 220 2.00 -22.49 12.53
N PRO A 221 2.38 -23.79 12.56
CA PRO A 221 1.48 -24.84 12.16
C PRO A 221 0.34 -24.94 13.17
N ILE A 222 -0.89 -24.95 12.68
CA ILE A 222 -2.14 -25.05 13.43
C ILE A 222 -2.75 -26.41 13.14
N ARG A 223 -2.93 -27.21 14.19
CA ARG A 223 -3.73 -28.43 14.11
C ARG A 223 -5.20 -28.04 14.21
N VAL A 224 -5.94 -28.18 13.12
CA VAL A 224 -7.38 -27.91 13.09
C VAL A 224 -8.18 -29.18 13.30
N ARG A 225 -9.34 -29.01 13.92
CA ARG A 225 -10.36 -30.03 14.15
C ARG A 225 -11.54 -29.77 13.22
N GLY A 226 -12.00 -30.83 12.56
CA GLY A 226 -13.15 -30.77 11.67
C GLY A 226 -12.88 -30.05 10.35
N ARG A 227 -13.95 -29.55 9.72
CA ARG A 227 -13.93 -29.01 8.37
C ARG A 227 -13.35 -27.58 8.32
N VAL A 228 -12.34 -27.39 7.49
CA VAL A 228 -11.85 -26.05 7.10
C VAL A 228 -12.80 -25.45 6.06
N ARG A 229 -13.24 -24.22 6.28
CA ARG A 229 -14.12 -23.49 5.35
C ARG A 229 -13.36 -22.29 4.80
N ALA A 230 -13.29 -22.17 3.48
CA ALA A 230 -12.82 -20.94 2.86
C ALA A 230 -13.78 -19.79 3.14
N ARG A 231 -13.24 -18.58 3.33
CA ARG A 231 -14.01 -17.34 3.43
C ARG A 231 -13.19 -16.16 2.91
N SER A 232 -13.85 -15.03 2.69
CA SER A 232 -13.16 -13.77 2.40
C SER A 232 -13.13 -12.91 3.66
N VAL A 233 -11.99 -12.28 3.94
CA VAL A 233 -11.80 -11.34 5.04
C VAL A 233 -11.26 -10.04 4.48
N GLN A 234 -11.74 -8.92 5.00
CA GLN A 234 -11.20 -7.61 4.71
C GLN A 234 -9.92 -7.38 5.52
N ALA A 235 -8.87 -6.94 4.86
CA ALA A 235 -7.61 -6.57 5.47
C ALA A 235 -7.18 -5.18 4.99
N GLU A 236 -6.43 -4.49 5.83
CA GLU A 236 -5.93 -3.14 5.58
C GLU A 236 -4.55 -3.00 6.23
N ALA A 237 -3.74 -2.07 5.73
CA ALA A 237 -2.56 -1.64 6.46
C ALA A 237 -2.99 -0.71 7.58
N ALA A 238 -2.51 -0.97 8.80
CA ALA A 238 -2.60 -0.01 9.89
C ALA A 238 -1.70 1.19 9.58
N LEU A 239 -2.25 2.40 9.65
CA LEU A 239 -1.54 3.63 9.32
C LEU A 239 -1.53 4.58 10.51
N GLU A 240 -0.35 5.07 10.89
CA GLU A 240 -0.23 6.26 11.72
C GLU A 240 -0.30 7.49 10.81
N VAL A 241 -1.24 8.38 11.09
CA VAL A 241 -1.49 9.59 10.32
C VAL A 241 -1.28 10.79 11.22
N GLU A 242 -0.36 11.66 10.84
CA GLU A 242 -0.07 12.93 11.53
C GLU A 242 -0.16 14.07 10.51
N GLY A 243 -0.80 15.18 10.84
CA GLY A 243 -0.88 16.28 9.91
C GLY A 243 -1.16 17.63 10.53
N GLU A 244 -0.99 18.64 9.69
CA GLU A 244 -1.19 20.04 10.01
C GLU A 244 -1.88 20.72 8.82
N LEU A 245 -2.96 21.45 9.09
CA LEU A 245 -3.48 22.47 8.20
C LEU A 245 -2.91 23.81 8.65
N SER A 246 -2.41 24.60 7.71
CA SER A 246 -1.87 25.93 7.99
C SER A 246 -2.40 26.97 7.03
N PHE A 247 -2.52 28.20 7.51
CA PHE A 247 -2.86 29.35 6.69
C PHE A 247 -1.66 30.27 6.61
N ALA A 248 -1.27 30.66 5.39
CA ALA A 248 -0.11 31.53 5.19
C ALA A 248 -0.24 32.89 5.90
N SER A 249 -1.48 33.36 6.07
CA SER A 249 -1.83 34.62 6.75
C SER A 249 -3.33 34.64 7.06
N GLY A 250 -3.85 35.80 7.47
CA GLY A 250 -5.26 35.96 7.85
C GLY A 250 -5.47 35.72 9.34
N ARG A 251 -6.68 36.01 9.81
CA ARG A 251 -7.08 35.79 11.21
C ARG A 251 -8.40 35.04 11.25
N THR A 252 -8.63 34.36 12.36
CA THR A 252 -9.92 33.75 12.66
C THR A 252 -10.43 34.23 14.02
N ARG A 253 -11.75 34.42 14.13
CA ARG A 253 -12.45 34.70 15.39
C ARG A 253 -13.45 33.59 15.68
N GLY A 254 -13.61 33.24 16.94
CA GLY A 254 -14.56 32.20 17.37
C GLY A 254 -14.32 30.82 16.73
N LEU A 255 -13.07 30.51 16.34
CA LEU A 255 -12.76 29.25 15.66
C LEU A 255 -13.03 28.06 16.58
N ARG A 256 -13.95 27.20 16.16
CA ARG A 256 -14.23 25.88 16.75
C ARG A 256 -13.64 24.82 15.85
N VAL A 257 -12.93 23.87 16.44
CA VAL A 257 -12.28 22.78 15.70
C VAL A 257 -12.66 21.45 16.34
N GLU A 258 -13.09 20.51 15.50
CA GLU A 258 -13.42 19.14 15.87
C GLU A 258 -12.42 18.18 15.21
N GLY A 259 -12.04 17.12 15.93
CA GLY A 259 -11.10 16.10 15.44
C GLY A 259 -9.63 16.53 15.38
N ALA A 260 -9.29 17.74 15.83
CA ALA A 260 -7.94 18.31 15.81
C ALA A 260 -7.74 19.33 16.95
N SER A 261 -6.49 19.73 17.17
CA SER A 261 -6.13 20.80 18.10
C SER A 261 -5.66 22.06 17.37
N VAL A 262 -6.00 23.23 17.92
CA VAL A 262 -5.55 24.52 17.38
C VAL A 262 -4.24 24.90 18.06
N VAL A 263 -3.21 25.18 17.25
CA VAL A 263 -1.92 25.69 17.70
C VAL A 263 -1.68 27.04 17.04
N ARG A 264 -1.36 28.05 17.84
CA ARG A 264 -0.91 29.35 17.33
C ARG A 264 0.59 29.49 17.56
N THR A 265 1.35 29.63 16.49
CA THR A 265 2.80 29.86 16.53
C THR A 265 3.11 31.05 15.64
N ASP A 266 3.79 32.06 16.17
CA ASP A 266 4.15 33.29 15.45
C ASP A 266 2.94 34.01 14.83
N GLY A 267 1.79 33.99 15.51
CA GLY A 267 0.54 34.57 15.02
C GLY A 267 -0.11 33.82 13.86
N ARG A 268 0.45 32.68 13.42
CA ARG A 268 -0.14 31.84 12.36
C ARG A 268 -1.07 30.79 12.96
N LEU A 269 -2.21 30.59 12.31
CA LEU A 269 -3.17 29.54 12.66
C LEU A 269 -2.69 28.19 12.09
N ARG A 270 -2.53 27.21 12.98
CA ARG A 270 -2.27 25.82 12.62
C ARG A 270 -3.31 24.92 13.29
N ILE A 271 -3.81 23.93 12.56
CA ILE A 271 -4.71 22.90 13.07
C ILE A 271 -3.99 21.57 12.95
N ARG A 272 -3.64 20.96 14.08
CA ARG A 272 -2.86 19.72 14.14
C ARG A 272 -3.75 18.54 14.50
N PHE A 273 -3.51 17.41 13.84
CA PHE A 273 -4.23 16.18 14.11
C PHE A 273 -3.28 14.99 14.05
N SER A 274 -3.60 13.95 14.82
CA SER A 274 -2.90 12.67 14.79
C SER A 274 -3.91 11.56 15.08
N ARG A 275 -3.89 10.49 14.28
CA ARG A 275 -4.79 9.35 14.45
C ARG A 275 -4.21 8.09 13.82
N ARG A 276 -4.46 6.94 14.45
CA ARG A 276 -4.30 5.64 13.80
C ARG A 276 -5.54 5.29 12.97
N LEU A 277 -5.35 4.85 11.73
CA LEU A 277 -6.41 4.36 10.85
C LEU A 277 -6.24 2.86 10.58
N GLY A 278 -7.28 2.06 10.82
CA GLY A 278 -7.28 0.60 10.64
C GLY A 278 -6.89 -0.19 11.89
N ASP A 279 -6.87 -1.52 11.76
CA ASP A 279 -6.58 -2.45 12.87
C ASP A 279 -7.56 -2.31 14.05
N GLY A 280 -8.86 -2.23 13.73
CA GLY A 280 -9.93 -2.02 14.70
C GLY A 280 -10.26 -0.54 14.96
N HIS A 281 -9.40 0.39 14.54
CA HIS A 281 -9.69 1.82 14.54
C HIS A 281 -10.48 2.24 13.30
N PRO A 282 -11.19 3.39 13.34
CA PRO A 282 -11.85 3.95 12.17
C PRO A 282 -10.91 4.06 10.97
N LEU A 283 -11.42 3.78 9.77
CA LEU A 283 -10.67 3.92 8.52
C LEU A 283 -10.61 5.35 8.00
N ALA A 284 -11.20 6.31 8.72
CA ALA A 284 -11.23 7.71 8.34
C ALA A 284 -11.02 8.63 9.55
N LEU A 285 -10.36 9.75 9.29
CA LEU A 285 -10.29 10.91 10.16
C LEU A 285 -11.00 12.07 9.46
N GLU A 286 -11.83 12.78 10.21
CA GLU A 286 -12.41 14.05 9.78
C GLU A 286 -11.95 15.16 10.73
N VAL A 287 -11.55 16.29 10.14
CA VAL A 287 -11.28 17.54 10.85
C VAL A 287 -12.24 18.58 10.32
N ARG A 288 -12.99 19.22 11.23
CA ARG A 288 -13.92 20.29 10.88
C ARG A 288 -13.53 21.55 11.63
N ALA A 289 -13.52 22.68 10.94
CA ALA A 289 -13.21 23.96 11.55
C ALA A 289 -14.21 25.02 11.07
N THR A 290 -14.88 25.67 12.02
CA THR A 290 -15.89 26.70 11.75
C THR A 290 -15.61 27.96 12.55
N GLY A 291 -15.87 29.13 12.00
CA GLY A 291 -15.69 30.41 12.71
C GLY A 291 -15.81 31.61 11.77
N GLU A 292 -15.32 32.77 12.17
CA GLU A 292 -15.19 33.92 11.27
C GLU A 292 -13.77 34.00 10.71
N ALA A 293 -13.66 34.11 9.39
CA ALA A 293 -12.43 34.40 8.67
C ALA A 293 -12.25 35.90 8.45
N LEU A 294 -11.00 36.38 8.55
CA LEU A 294 -10.59 37.72 8.17
C LEU A 294 -9.41 37.65 7.20
N ARG A 295 -9.66 37.95 5.92
CA ARG A 295 -8.69 37.88 4.81
C ARG A 295 -7.93 36.55 4.77
N LEU A 296 -8.65 35.45 5.00
CA LEU A 296 -8.10 34.11 5.10
C LEU A 296 -7.80 33.56 3.68
N PRO A 297 -6.58 33.09 3.41
CA PRO A 297 -6.24 32.40 2.16
C PRO A 297 -6.71 30.93 2.21
N PRO A 298 -6.58 30.17 1.10
CA PRO A 298 -6.74 28.73 1.16
C PRO A 298 -5.78 28.07 2.15
N PRO A 299 -6.21 27.02 2.87
CA PRO A 299 -5.35 26.25 3.75
C PRO A 299 -4.33 25.43 2.93
N THR A 300 -3.14 25.23 3.48
CA THR A 300 -2.19 24.23 3.01
C THR A 300 -2.19 23.03 3.94
N LEU A 301 -2.14 21.83 3.37
CA LEU A 301 -2.04 20.56 4.08
C LEU A 301 -0.59 20.08 4.09
N ARG A 302 -0.13 19.65 5.27
CA ARG A 302 1.01 18.76 5.44
C ARG A 302 0.57 17.52 6.17
N LEU A 303 0.87 16.35 5.62
CA LEU A 303 0.43 15.06 6.15
C LEU A 303 1.58 14.07 6.09
N ARG A 304 1.84 13.37 7.18
CA ARG A 304 2.75 12.23 7.24
C ARG A 304 1.95 10.97 7.53
N VAL A 305 2.16 9.94 6.72
CA VAL A 305 1.50 8.64 6.85
C VAL A 305 2.57 7.56 6.95
N THR A 306 2.52 6.76 8.01
CA THR A 306 3.48 5.69 8.28
C THR A 306 2.76 4.36 8.49
N PRO A 307 2.98 3.33 7.65
CA PRO A 307 2.48 1.99 7.91
C PRO A 307 3.12 1.39 9.17
N THR A 308 2.30 0.94 10.12
CA THR A 308 2.78 0.46 11.43
C THR A 308 2.71 -1.06 11.54
N LEU A 309 3.78 -1.66 12.07
CA LEU A 309 3.83 -3.09 12.40
C LEU A 309 3.19 -3.38 13.76
N ARG A 310 2.82 -2.34 14.53
CA ARG A 310 2.14 -2.51 15.82
C ARG A 310 0.66 -2.74 15.57
N LEU A 311 0.25 -4.00 15.63
CA LEU A 311 -1.15 -4.39 15.57
C LEU A 311 -1.72 -4.58 16.98
N GLU A 312 -2.66 -3.73 17.38
CA GLU A 312 -3.48 -3.86 18.59
C GLU A 312 -4.45 -5.04 18.48
N SER A 313 -4.84 -5.46 17.27
CA SER A 313 -5.62 -6.70 17.13
C SER A 313 -4.86 -7.95 17.60
N LEU A 314 -3.53 -7.89 17.74
CA LEU A 314 -2.72 -8.93 18.36
C LEU A 314 -2.57 -8.78 19.88
N ASP A 315 -3.15 -7.74 20.49
CA ASP A 315 -3.14 -7.60 21.94
C ASP A 315 -4.28 -8.40 22.58
N PRO A 316 -3.98 -9.24 23.57
CA PRO A 316 -4.99 -10.07 24.23
C PRO A 316 -5.91 -9.22 25.12
N PRO A 317 -7.22 -9.52 25.18
CA PRO A 317 -8.16 -8.75 25.98
C PRO A 317 -7.89 -8.97 27.47
N GLY A 318 -7.74 -7.87 28.23
CA GLY A 318 -7.66 -7.88 29.70
C GLY A 318 -6.49 -8.68 30.30
N ALA A 319 -5.48 -9.04 29.50
CA ALA A 319 -4.35 -9.85 29.94
C ALA A 319 -3.04 -9.41 29.30
N SER A 320 -1.92 -9.89 29.83
CA SER A 320 -0.59 -9.65 29.26
C SER A 320 -0.25 -10.61 28.12
N THR A 321 -0.94 -11.75 28.01
CA THR A 321 -0.71 -12.83 27.02
C THR A 321 -2.03 -13.43 26.55
N TRP A 322 -2.08 -13.93 25.33
CA TRP A 322 -3.25 -14.67 24.82
C TRP A 322 -3.51 -15.91 25.65
N ARG A 323 -2.44 -16.62 26.08
CA ARG A 323 -2.59 -17.77 26.98
C ARG A 323 -3.25 -17.37 28.29
N GLY A 324 -2.87 -16.20 28.84
CA GLY A 324 -3.49 -15.62 30.03
C GLY A 324 -4.98 -15.30 29.81
N ALA A 325 -5.32 -14.64 28.71
CA ALA A 325 -6.71 -14.31 28.36
C ALA A 325 -7.59 -15.57 28.22
N VAL A 326 -7.09 -16.62 27.57
CA VAL A 326 -7.81 -17.90 27.44
C VAL A 326 -8.01 -18.60 28.79
N ARG A 327 -7.00 -18.57 29.67
CA ARG A 327 -7.11 -19.15 31.02
C ARG A 327 -8.09 -18.39 31.90
N ALA A 328 -8.13 -17.06 31.76
CA ALA A 328 -9.05 -16.19 32.48
C ALA A 328 -10.49 -16.21 31.93
N GLY A 329 -10.77 -16.98 30.86
CA GLY A 329 -12.10 -17.05 30.26
C GLY A 329 -12.49 -15.79 29.47
N LEU A 330 -11.54 -14.91 29.15
CA LEU A 330 -11.77 -13.66 28.42
C LEU A 330 -11.86 -13.86 26.89
N VAL A 331 -11.72 -15.09 26.42
CA VAL A 331 -11.82 -15.47 25.02
C VAL A 331 -12.81 -16.63 24.90
N GLU A 332 -13.78 -16.47 24.00
CA GLU A 332 -14.79 -17.49 23.72
C GLU A 332 -14.18 -18.83 23.30
N ARG A 333 -14.74 -19.92 23.84
CA ARG A 333 -14.52 -21.29 23.38
C ARG A 333 -15.69 -21.66 22.46
N PRO A 334 -15.46 -22.30 21.30
CA PRO A 334 -14.21 -22.88 20.79
C PRO A 334 -13.30 -21.84 20.12
N GLY A 335 -11.98 -22.11 20.06
CA GLY A 335 -10.89 -21.19 19.63
C GLY A 335 -10.95 -20.61 18.20
N THR A 336 -12.11 -20.67 17.55
CA THR A 336 -12.47 -19.96 16.32
C THR A 336 -12.09 -18.49 16.36
N ARG A 337 -12.41 -17.77 17.44
CA ARG A 337 -12.05 -16.35 17.60
C ARG A 337 -10.54 -16.10 17.56
N LEU A 338 -9.73 -17.03 18.07
CA LEU A 338 -8.26 -16.93 18.02
C LEU A 338 -7.72 -17.18 16.60
N ILE A 339 -8.34 -18.08 15.83
CA ILE A 339 -8.03 -18.25 14.40
C ILE A 339 -8.36 -16.96 13.65
N ASP A 340 -9.52 -16.36 13.92
CA ASP A 340 -9.95 -15.11 13.28
C ASP A 340 -8.98 -13.97 13.56
N VAL A 341 -8.55 -13.82 14.82
CA VAL A 341 -7.52 -12.86 15.22
C VAL A 341 -6.21 -13.12 14.48
N GLY A 342 -5.72 -14.37 14.48
CA GLY A 342 -4.46 -14.71 13.83
C GLY A 342 -4.49 -14.45 12.32
N VAL A 343 -5.51 -14.96 11.64
CA VAL A 343 -5.69 -14.76 10.19
C VAL A 343 -5.78 -13.27 9.85
N ALA A 344 -6.61 -12.50 10.57
CA ALA A 344 -6.74 -11.07 10.32
C ALA A 344 -5.41 -10.33 10.55
N ALA A 345 -4.68 -10.66 11.63
CA ALA A 345 -3.39 -10.04 11.91
C ALA A 345 -2.35 -10.32 10.83
N PHE A 346 -2.22 -11.57 10.36
CA PHE A 346 -1.28 -11.92 9.29
C PHE A 346 -1.62 -11.22 7.98
N LEU A 347 -2.90 -11.14 7.62
CA LEU A 347 -3.33 -10.41 6.43
C LEU A 347 -3.06 -8.89 6.56
N ARG A 348 -3.31 -8.30 7.73
CA ARG A 348 -2.93 -6.89 7.98
C ARG A 348 -1.43 -6.67 7.92
N LEU A 349 -0.62 -7.58 8.49
CA LEU A 349 0.85 -7.51 8.37
C LEU A 349 1.31 -7.62 6.92
N ALA A 350 0.71 -8.51 6.13
CA ALA A 350 0.97 -8.60 4.70
C ALA A 350 0.69 -7.26 4.02
N ARG A 351 -0.44 -6.62 4.36
CA ARG A 351 -0.81 -5.33 3.80
C ARG A 351 0.13 -4.22 4.24
N VAL A 352 0.51 -4.16 5.51
CA VAL A 352 1.52 -3.21 6.02
C VAL A 352 2.85 -3.41 5.28
N ASN A 353 3.29 -4.66 5.09
CA ASN A 353 4.52 -4.97 4.38
C ASN A 353 4.47 -4.52 2.91
N GLN A 354 3.35 -4.72 2.21
CA GLN A 354 3.16 -4.19 0.85
C GLN A 354 3.39 -2.67 0.79
N TYR A 355 2.87 -1.91 1.76
CA TYR A 355 3.03 -0.46 1.79
C TYR A 355 4.39 0.02 2.31
N ARG A 356 5.05 -0.76 3.17
CA ARG A 356 6.46 -0.53 3.56
C ARG A 356 7.43 -0.81 2.42
N ASN A 357 6.98 -1.55 1.42
CA ASN A 357 7.72 -1.93 0.23
C ASN A 357 7.11 -1.32 -1.04
N PHE A 358 6.79 -0.02 -1.04
CA PHE A 358 5.90 0.61 -2.02
C PHE A 358 6.35 0.43 -3.48
N ILE A 359 7.62 0.67 -3.81
CA ILE A 359 8.18 0.40 -5.14
C ILE A 359 8.99 -0.91 -5.23
N GLY A 360 8.95 -1.75 -4.20
CA GLY A 360 9.66 -3.03 -4.15
C GLY A 360 11.10 -2.96 -3.60
N ASN A 361 11.54 -4.09 -3.05
CA ASN A 361 12.90 -4.34 -2.58
C ASN A 361 13.39 -5.55 -3.37
N PRO A 362 14.56 -5.47 -4.04
CA PRO A 362 15.09 -6.56 -4.84
C PRO A 362 15.51 -7.80 -4.02
N ASP A 363 15.56 -7.72 -2.69
CA ASP A 363 15.86 -8.86 -1.82
C ASP A 363 14.57 -9.51 -1.27
N PRO A 364 14.20 -10.72 -1.77
CA PRO A 364 13.00 -11.42 -1.30
C PRO A 364 13.16 -12.06 0.08
N GLY A 365 14.39 -12.19 0.60
CA GLY A 365 14.70 -12.90 1.85
C GLY A 365 14.82 -11.99 3.07
N VAL A 366 14.81 -10.66 2.88
CA VAL A 366 14.98 -9.71 3.97
C VAL A 366 13.78 -9.72 4.94
N PRO A 367 14.03 -9.61 6.26
CA PRO A 367 12.96 -9.49 7.23
C PRO A 367 12.02 -8.31 6.93
N ILE A 368 10.71 -8.51 7.13
CA ILE A 368 9.67 -7.50 6.96
C ILE A 368 10.03 -6.16 7.63
N PRO A 369 10.60 -6.13 8.85
CA PRO A 369 10.93 -4.87 9.52
C PRO A 369 12.05 -4.07 8.85
N ALA A 370 12.88 -4.69 8.00
CA ALA A 370 14.01 -4.04 7.35
C ALA A 370 13.65 -3.22 6.09
N ASN A 371 12.36 -3.17 5.75
CA ASN A 371 11.80 -2.21 4.80
C ASN A 371 11.04 -1.12 5.54
N GLU A 372 11.29 0.13 5.20
CA GLU A 372 10.58 1.29 5.76
C GLU A 372 10.02 2.16 4.64
N ALA A 373 8.82 2.69 4.84
CA ALA A 373 8.23 3.70 3.97
C ALA A 373 7.51 4.77 4.80
N VAL A 374 7.71 6.02 4.42
CA VAL A 374 6.96 7.17 4.94
C VAL A 374 6.38 7.93 3.75
N PHE A 375 5.09 8.25 3.83
CA PHE A 375 4.40 9.02 2.80
C PHE A 375 4.14 10.44 3.33
N GLU A 376 4.62 11.45 2.62
CA GLU A 376 4.52 12.86 2.98
C GLU A 376 3.67 13.57 1.93
N TYR A 377 2.47 14.01 2.30
CA TYR A 377 1.60 14.78 1.41
C TYR A 377 1.76 16.26 1.73
N GLU A 378 1.96 17.08 0.71
CA GLU A 378 2.08 18.53 0.85
C GLU A 378 1.28 19.24 -0.23
N THR A 379 0.49 20.23 0.17
CA THR A 379 -0.20 21.11 -0.78
C THR A 379 0.82 21.92 -1.55
N THR A 380 0.83 21.77 -2.87
CA THR A 380 1.63 22.58 -3.79
C THR A 380 0.70 23.47 -4.61
N ALA A 381 1.17 24.65 -5.02
CA ALA A 381 0.41 25.47 -5.97
C ALA A 381 0.17 24.64 -7.24
N SER A 382 -1.09 24.45 -7.63
CA SER A 382 -1.43 23.77 -8.88
C SER A 382 -0.67 24.42 -10.04
N VAL A 383 0.29 23.71 -10.60
CA VAL A 383 0.82 24.04 -11.92
C VAL A 383 -0.27 23.61 -12.90
N ALA A 384 -0.80 24.56 -13.68
CA ALA A 384 -1.75 24.23 -14.74
C ALA A 384 -1.17 23.09 -15.59
N PRO A 385 -1.97 22.07 -15.95
CA PRO A 385 -1.46 20.94 -16.71
C PRO A 385 -0.77 21.46 -17.98
N GLY A 386 0.51 21.11 -18.14
CA GLY A 386 1.22 21.34 -19.38
C GLY A 386 0.51 20.61 -20.53
N PRO A 387 0.69 21.07 -21.78
CA PRO A 387 0.07 20.43 -22.94
C PRO A 387 0.37 18.94 -22.95
N ALA A 388 -0.67 18.13 -23.18
CA ALA A 388 -0.53 16.69 -23.26
C ALA A 388 0.56 16.36 -24.30
N PRO A 389 1.50 15.45 -24.00
CA PRO A 389 2.46 14.99 -24.99
C PRO A 389 1.70 14.44 -26.19
N ALA A 390 2.14 14.82 -27.39
CA ALA A 390 1.56 14.34 -28.64
C ALA A 390 1.51 12.80 -28.61
N PRO A 391 0.41 12.18 -29.07
CA PRO A 391 0.33 10.73 -29.13
C PRO A 391 1.52 10.21 -29.96
N GLU A 392 2.35 9.36 -29.36
CA GLU A 392 3.39 8.68 -30.13
C GLU A 392 2.72 7.85 -31.23
N PRO A 393 3.27 7.88 -32.46
CA PRO A 393 2.76 7.05 -33.55
C PRO A 393 2.88 5.58 -33.17
N SER A 394 1.76 4.98 -32.77
CA SER A 394 1.71 3.56 -32.43
C SER A 394 1.99 2.73 -33.69
N GLY A 395 3.11 2.02 -33.73
CA GLY A 395 3.47 1.05 -34.77
C GLY A 395 2.47 -0.10 -34.97
N LEU A 396 1.41 -0.16 -34.16
CA LEU A 396 0.25 -1.03 -34.33
C LEU A 396 -0.60 -0.70 -35.57
N GLY A 397 -0.53 0.52 -36.10
CA GLY A 397 -1.27 0.88 -37.32
C GLY A 397 -0.85 0.03 -38.53
N LEU A 398 0.43 -0.32 -38.62
CA LEU A 398 1.02 -1.04 -39.76
C LEU A 398 0.78 -2.57 -39.65
N LEU A 399 0.82 -3.11 -38.43
CA LEU A 399 0.46 -4.52 -38.18
C LEU A 399 -1.04 -4.79 -38.32
N ALA A 400 -1.90 -3.84 -37.94
CA ALA A 400 -3.35 -3.97 -38.14
C ALA A 400 -3.73 -3.93 -39.63
N THR A 401 -3.02 -3.15 -40.46
CA THR A 401 -3.23 -3.13 -41.91
C THR A 401 -2.74 -4.40 -42.59
N VAL A 402 -1.59 -4.95 -42.16
CA VAL A 402 -1.09 -6.25 -42.66
C VAL A 402 -2.01 -7.41 -42.26
N ALA A 403 -2.55 -7.40 -41.04
CA ALA A 403 -3.48 -8.44 -40.58
C ALA A 403 -4.84 -8.39 -41.33
N LEU A 404 -5.35 -7.19 -41.65
CA LEU A 404 -6.55 -7.03 -42.46
C LEU A 404 -6.33 -7.47 -43.92
N ALA A 405 -5.15 -7.21 -44.50
CA ALA A 405 -4.80 -7.68 -45.83
C ALA A 405 -4.65 -9.23 -45.88
N ALA A 406 -4.04 -9.83 -44.86
CA ALA A 406 -3.90 -11.29 -44.77
C ALA A 406 -5.25 -12.00 -44.53
N GLY A 407 -6.13 -11.41 -43.72
CA GLY A 407 -7.49 -11.92 -43.49
C GLY A 407 -8.37 -11.88 -44.74
N ALA A 408 -8.25 -10.83 -45.55
CA ALA A 408 -8.96 -10.72 -46.83
C ALA A 408 -8.47 -11.76 -47.86
N GLY A 409 -7.17 -12.05 -47.89
CA GLY A 409 -6.61 -13.11 -48.74
C GLY A 409 -7.11 -14.52 -48.40
N LEU A 410 -7.22 -14.83 -47.09
CA LEU A 410 -7.72 -16.13 -46.64
C LEU A 410 -9.23 -16.30 -46.87
N ALA A 411 -10.02 -15.23 -46.73
CA ALA A 411 -11.45 -15.26 -47.06
C ALA A 411 -11.70 -15.44 -48.57
N GLY A 412 -10.87 -14.82 -49.42
CA GLY A 412 -10.93 -15.00 -50.88
C GLY A 412 -10.58 -16.42 -51.33
N ALA A 413 -9.58 -17.05 -50.70
CA ALA A 413 -9.21 -18.44 -51.00
C ALA A 413 -10.31 -19.45 -50.59
N ALA A 414 -10.97 -19.23 -49.44
CA ALA A 414 -12.08 -20.07 -49.00
C ALA A 414 -13.31 -19.99 -49.91
N LEU A 415 -13.61 -18.80 -50.45
CA LEU A 415 -14.69 -18.59 -51.42
C LEU A 415 -14.40 -19.25 -52.79
N LEU A 416 -13.14 -19.26 -53.23
CA LEU A 416 -12.74 -19.94 -54.47
C LEU A 416 -12.83 -21.47 -54.37
N VAL A 417 -12.48 -22.05 -53.22
CA VAL A 417 -12.63 -23.49 -52.96
C VAL A 417 -14.10 -23.89 -52.86
N ALA A 418 -14.95 -23.04 -52.26
CA ALA A 418 -16.39 -23.29 -52.19
C ALA A 418 -17.06 -23.21 -53.57
N TRP A 419 -16.64 -22.28 -54.43
CA TRP A 419 -17.17 -22.15 -55.80
C TRP A 419 -16.76 -23.30 -56.73
N ALA A 420 -15.53 -23.82 -56.56
CA ALA A 420 -15.03 -24.96 -57.34
C ALA A 420 -15.66 -26.33 -56.97
N HIS A 421 -16.45 -26.39 -55.90
CA HIS A 421 -17.16 -27.59 -55.45
C HIS A 421 -18.69 -27.46 -55.53
N SER A 422 -19.19 -26.46 -56.28
CA SER A 422 -20.61 -26.27 -56.62
C SER A 422 -20.91 -26.55 -58.09
#